data_AF-A0A7W1KX21-F1
#
_entry.id   AF-A0A7W1KX21-F1
#
_cell.length_a   1.000
_cell.length_b   1.000
_cell.length_c   1.000
_cell.angle_alpha   90.00
_cell.angle_beta   90.00
_cell.angle_gamma   90.00
#
_symmetry.space_group_name_H-M   'P 1'
#
loop_
_entity.id
_entity.type
_entity.pdbx_description
1 polymer ?
#
loop_
_entity_poly.entity_id
_entity_poly.type
_entity_poly.pdbx_seq_one_letter_code
_entity_poly.pdbx_strand_id
1 'polypeptide(L)'
;MSLSQVLKMTIMRLSKHALAPVLILASVLGAQGEVSAQQFSQEFKQAFHWRSIGPFRGGRTRAVAGVPSQPNVFYIAAVNGGVWKTTDYGHTWMPIFDDQPTGSIGALAVAASNPEIIFVGSGEGLHRPDLSVGDGVYKSTDGGKRWTHLGLRDGQQIAQIAVNPRNPDRLFVAVAGHPYGPNEERGIYRSTDGGRTFEKVLYKDENIGGADVQIDPSNPETIYASLWEAREGPWENGSWNGPGGGIFKSTDGGATWRQLTKGLPEGVVQANLAIAPNTSRRLFAAVATMTGVNLFRSDDSGESWAIATTDTRPATRIGGGDLPVFRFDPKNAEVIYSASIVCWKSTDGGKTWTGIRGAPGGDDYQNIWINPVNTDIILLGSDQGAIISVNGGRTWSSWYNQPTAQLYHVGADNAFPYRVCSGQQESGSVCISSRGSDGEITFRDWHPVGAEEYGFVTPDPLDPDI
;
A
#
# COMPACT_ATOMS: atom_id res chain seq x y z
N MET A 1 0.10 -10.82 38.82
CA MET A 1 -0.85 -11.09 39.92
C MET A 1 -1.75 -12.24 39.50
N SER A 2 -1.73 -13.34 40.25
CA SER A 2 -2.39 -14.60 39.90
C SER A 2 -3.90 -14.54 40.17
N LEU A 3 -4.67 -15.05 39.22
CA LEU A 3 -6.12 -15.29 39.28
C LEU A 3 -6.46 -16.40 40.30
N SER A 4 -6.27 -16.10 41.58
CA SER A 4 -6.77 -16.89 42.69
C SER A 4 -7.67 -16.03 43.56
N GLN A 5 -8.77 -15.55 43.02
CA GLN A 5 -9.92 -15.01 43.75
C GLN A 5 -11.03 -14.70 42.76
N VAL A 6 -12.27 -14.83 43.21
CA VAL A 6 -13.53 -14.64 42.47
C VAL A 6 -14.01 -15.83 41.64
N LEU A 7 -14.36 -16.92 42.32
CA LEU A 7 -15.72 -17.45 42.19
C LEU A 7 -16.10 -18.33 43.40
N LYS A 8 -16.61 -17.67 44.44
CA LYS A 8 -17.44 -18.25 45.49
C LYS A 8 -18.87 -17.74 45.28
N MET A 9 -19.86 -18.54 45.68
CA MET A 9 -21.33 -18.36 45.60
C MET A 9 -21.89 -18.93 44.29
N THR A 10 -22.52 -20.11 44.27
CA THR A 10 -23.79 -20.39 44.96
C THR A 10 -24.01 -21.92 45.06
N ILE A 11 -24.17 -22.46 46.27
CA ILE A 11 -24.75 -23.81 46.51
C ILE A 11 -25.81 -23.69 47.61
N MET A 12 -27.06 -23.97 47.25
CA MET A 12 -28.19 -24.43 48.06
C MET A 12 -29.29 -24.77 47.05
N ARG A 13 -30.05 -25.87 47.08
CA ARG A 13 -30.31 -27.02 47.95
C ARG A 13 -30.96 -28.04 47.01
N LEU A 14 -30.69 -29.34 47.17
CA LEU A 14 -31.72 -30.40 47.11
C LEU A 14 -31.12 -31.75 47.54
N SER A 15 -31.57 -32.17 48.72
CA SER A 15 -31.79 -33.54 49.21
C SER A 15 -31.00 -34.72 48.62
N LYS A 16 -30.11 -35.24 49.48
CA LYS A 16 -29.96 -36.66 49.89
C LYS A 16 -30.88 -37.64 49.15
N HIS A 17 -30.32 -38.65 48.47
CA HIS A 17 -30.55 -40.10 48.69
C HIS A 17 -29.26 -40.82 48.28
N ALA A 18 -28.83 -41.76 49.12
CA ALA A 18 -27.55 -42.44 49.06
C ALA A 18 -27.55 -43.62 48.08
N LEU A 19 -26.43 -43.84 47.38
CA LEU A 19 -25.89 -45.17 47.09
C LEU A 19 -24.37 -45.06 46.81
N ALA A 20 -23.66 -46.04 47.35
CA ALA A 20 -22.22 -46.13 47.54
C ALA A 20 -21.39 -46.24 46.23
N PRO A 21 -20.05 -46.07 46.27
CA PRO A 21 -19.22 -45.86 45.10
C PRO A 21 -18.78 -47.18 44.47
N VAL A 22 -18.81 -47.26 43.14
CA VAL A 22 -18.01 -48.24 42.40
C VAL A 22 -16.91 -47.46 41.71
N LEU A 23 -15.74 -47.40 42.35
CA LEU A 23 -14.48 -47.10 41.66
C LEU A 23 -14.18 -48.29 40.74
N ILE A 24 -14.48 -48.17 39.45
CA ILE A 24 -13.80 -48.98 38.43
C ILE A 24 -12.53 -48.23 38.06
N LEU A 25 -11.44 -48.65 38.66
CA LEU A 25 -10.08 -48.29 38.26
C LEU A 25 -9.80 -48.99 36.93
N ALA A 26 -10.18 -48.37 35.81
CA ALA A 26 -9.78 -48.85 34.48
C ALA A 26 -8.36 -48.38 34.21
N SER A 27 -7.41 -49.25 34.51
CA SER A 27 -6.02 -49.19 34.09
C SER A 27 -5.92 -49.34 32.57
N VAL A 28 -6.05 -48.23 31.84
CA VAL A 28 -5.64 -48.17 30.42
C VAL A 28 -4.12 -48.03 30.40
N LEU A 29 -3.45 -49.19 30.43
CA LEU A 29 -2.07 -49.34 30.01
C LEU A 29 -1.90 -48.77 28.60
N GLY A 30 -0.84 -47.97 28.43
CA GLY A 30 -0.57 -47.19 27.24
C GLY A 30 -0.57 -48.00 25.96
N ALA A 31 -1.45 -47.61 25.05
CA ALA A 31 -1.11 -47.55 23.64
C ALA A 31 -0.95 -46.06 23.32
N GLN A 32 0.28 -45.55 23.42
CA GLN A 32 0.67 -44.38 22.62
C GLN A 32 0.69 -44.86 21.17
N GLY A 33 -0.48 -45.02 20.57
CA GLY A 33 -0.58 -45.05 19.12
C GLY A 33 -0.15 -43.66 18.66
N GLU A 34 1.03 -43.56 18.07
CA GLU A 34 1.34 -42.41 17.24
C GLU A 34 0.22 -42.32 16.22
N VAL A 35 -0.67 -41.34 16.39
CA VAL A 35 -1.62 -40.97 15.36
C VAL A 35 -0.77 -40.36 14.25
N SER A 36 -0.24 -41.20 13.38
CA SER A 36 0.39 -40.75 12.15
C SER A 36 -0.71 -40.05 11.37
N ALA A 37 -0.60 -38.74 11.22
CA ALA A 37 -1.43 -38.00 10.28
C ALA A 37 -1.38 -38.71 8.93
N GLN A 38 -2.53 -38.87 8.27
CA GLN A 38 -2.61 -39.50 6.97
C GLN A 38 -1.72 -38.71 6.00
N GLN A 39 -0.61 -39.31 5.58
CA GLN A 39 0.29 -38.67 4.63
C GLN A 39 -0.33 -38.78 3.24
N PHE A 40 -0.68 -37.63 2.65
CA PHE A 40 -1.08 -37.58 1.25
C PHE A 40 0.08 -38.07 0.36
N SER A 41 -0.24 -38.84 -0.68
CA SER A 41 0.74 -39.32 -1.64
C SER A 41 1.42 -38.14 -2.34
N GLN A 42 2.62 -38.35 -2.85
CA GLN A 42 3.34 -37.29 -3.56
C GLN A 42 2.58 -36.86 -4.83
N GLU A 43 1.93 -37.81 -5.49
CA GLU A 43 1.07 -37.58 -6.65
C GLU A 43 -0.14 -36.72 -6.27
N PHE A 44 -0.78 -36.98 -5.12
CA PHE A 44 -1.88 -36.16 -4.64
C PHE A 44 -1.40 -34.73 -4.38
N LYS A 45 -0.28 -34.54 -3.68
CA LYS A 45 0.28 -33.20 -3.41
C LYS A 45 0.64 -32.45 -4.69
N GLN A 46 1.13 -33.16 -5.71
CA GLN A 46 1.47 -32.58 -7.01
C GLN A 46 0.25 -32.25 -7.88
N ALA A 47 -0.90 -32.89 -7.64
CA ALA A 47 -2.13 -32.60 -8.36
C ALA A 47 -2.77 -31.26 -7.96
N PHE A 48 -2.56 -30.80 -6.71
CA PHE A 48 -3.05 -29.51 -6.26
C PHE A 48 -2.13 -28.38 -6.73
N HIS A 49 -2.71 -27.45 -7.46
CA HIS A 49 -2.09 -26.20 -7.85
C HIS A 49 -3.04 -25.06 -7.52
N TRP A 50 -2.47 -23.91 -7.15
CA TRP A 50 -3.25 -22.69 -7.01
C TRP A 50 -3.76 -22.26 -8.39
N ARG A 51 -4.99 -21.78 -8.41
CA ARG A 51 -5.61 -21.18 -9.59
C ARG A 51 -6.40 -19.96 -9.14
N SER A 52 -6.22 -18.85 -9.84
CA SER A 52 -7.06 -17.67 -9.62
C SER A 52 -8.49 -17.98 -10.05
N ILE A 53 -9.43 -17.70 -9.14
CA ILE A 53 -10.87 -17.74 -9.43
C ILE A 53 -11.45 -16.34 -9.60
N GLY A 54 -10.64 -15.28 -9.55
CA GLY A 54 -11.09 -13.89 -9.51
C GLY A 54 -11.53 -13.42 -8.11
N PRO A 55 -12.33 -12.33 -8.02
CA PRO A 55 -12.85 -11.56 -9.14
C PRO A 55 -11.74 -10.83 -9.90
N PHE A 56 -11.94 -10.63 -11.20
CA PHE A 56 -11.02 -9.83 -12.03
C PHE A 56 -11.29 -8.33 -11.84
N ARG A 57 -11.43 -7.85 -10.61
CA ARG A 57 -11.63 -6.43 -10.30
C ARG A 57 -10.57 -5.97 -9.31
N GLY A 58 -9.99 -4.82 -9.60
CA GLY A 58 -8.87 -4.30 -8.84
C GLY A 58 -9.21 -4.09 -7.37
N GLY A 59 -8.22 -4.35 -6.52
CA GLY A 59 -8.19 -3.92 -5.14
C GLY A 59 -7.14 -2.83 -4.92
N ARG A 60 -6.89 -2.54 -3.65
CA ARG A 60 -6.13 -1.37 -3.24
C ARG A 60 -4.72 -1.34 -3.81
N THR A 61 -4.40 -0.29 -4.57
CA THR A 61 -3.14 -0.15 -5.30
C THR A 61 -2.39 1.09 -4.82
N ARG A 62 -1.26 0.87 -4.14
CA ARG A 62 -0.53 1.92 -3.44
C ARG A 62 0.53 2.61 -4.27
N ALA A 63 1.32 1.83 -5.00
CA ALA A 63 2.44 2.35 -5.77
C ALA A 63 2.31 1.99 -7.26
N VAL A 64 2.74 2.92 -8.10
CA VAL A 64 2.63 2.83 -9.55
C VAL A 64 3.90 3.34 -10.20
N ALA A 65 4.31 2.71 -11.30
CA ALA A 65 5.46 3.16 -12.07
C ALA A 65 5.24 2.86 -13.56
N GLY A 66 5.49 3.85 -14.42
CA GLY A 66 5.57 3.64 -15.87
C GLY A 66 7.00 3.70 -16.37
N VAL A 67 7.22 3.22 -17.59
CA VAL A 67 8.53 3.25 -18.26
C VAL A 67 8.52 4.32 -19.36
N PRO A 68 9.24 5.45 -19.22
CA PRO A 68 9.18 6.54 -20.21
C PRO A 68 9.52 6.11 -21.65
N SER A 69 10.47 5.19 -21.81
CA SER A 69 10.92 4.67 -23.11
C SER A 69 10.03 3.57 -23.69
N GLN A 70 9.08 3.04 -22.90
CA GLN A 70 8.18 1.95 -23.28
C GLN A 70 6.76 2.36 -22.86
N PRO A 71 6.07 3.22 -23.63
CA PRO A 71 4.84 3.90 -23.20
C PRO A 71 3.67 2.95 -22.89
N ASN A 72 3.74 1.71 -23.33
CA ASN A 72 2.78 0.63 -23.08
C ASN A 72 3.08 -0.20 -21.82
N VAL A 73 4.23 0.02 -21.16
CA VAL A 73 4.69 -0.78 -20.02
C VAL A 73 4.50 -0.03 -18.72
N PHE A 74 3.76 -0.67 -17.81
CA PHE A 74 3.48 -0.14 -16.49
C PHE A 74 3.56 -1.24 -15.44
N TYR A 75 3.84 -0.81 -14.23
CA TYR A 75 3.90 -1.63 -13.04
C TYR A 75 3.01 -1.03 -11.96
N ILE A 76 2.31 -1.89 -11.25
CA ILE A 76 1.48 -1.51 -10.12
C ILE A 76 1.78 -2.42 -8.94
N ALA A 77 1.64 -1.89 -7.75
CA ALA A 77 1.86 -2.59 -6.50
C ALA A 77 0.58 -2.51 -5.68
N ALA A 78 -0.07 -3.66 -5.54
CA ALA A 78 -1.25 -3.81 -4.73
C ALA A 78 -0.87 -3.98 -3.26
N VAL A 79 -1.66 -3.37 -2.38
CA VAL A 79 -1.66 -3.70 -0.97
C VAL A 79 -2.18 -5.12 -0.84
N ASN A 80 -1.36 -6.01 -0.27
CA ASN A 80 -1.65 -7.45 -0.12
C ASN A 80 -1.86 -8.22 -1.43
N GLY A 81 -1.45 -7.65 -2.57
CA GLY A 81 -1.56 -8.30 -3.89
C GLY A 81 -0.25 -8.39 -4.65
N GLY A 82 0.89 -7.99 -4.06
CA GLY A 82 2.19 -8.04 -4.72
C GLY A 82 2.34 -7.03 -5.87
N VAL A 83 3.22 -7.34 -6.81
CA VAL A 83 3.54 -6.46 -7.95
C VAL A 83 3.06 -7.08 -9.25
N TRP A 84 2.47 -6.24 -10.09
CA TRP A 84 1.89 -6.61 -11.38
C TRP A 84 2.47 -5.77 -12.50
N LYS A 85 2.53 -6.34 -13.69
CA LYS A 85 3.03 -5.72 -14.91
C LYS A 85 1.98 -5.78 -16.01
N THR A 86 1.87 -4.71 -16.77
CA THR A 86 1.20 -4.70 -18.08
C THR A 86 2.19 -4.29 -19.16
N THR A 87 1.98 -4.77 -20.37
CA THR A 87 2.71 -4.34 -21.57
C THR A 87 1.77 -3.90 -22.69
N ASP A 88 0.51 -3.62 -22.36
CA ASP A 88 -0.55 -3.31 -23.31
C ASP A 88 -1.48 -2.20 -22.81
N TYR A 89 -0.92 -1.20 -22.12
CA TYR A 89 -1.68 -0.07 -21.57
C TYR A 89 -2.78 -0.47 -20.57
N GLY A 90 -2.55 -1.54 -19.81
CA GLY A 90 -3.44 -1.99 -18.75
C GLY A 90 -4.65 -2.78 -19.24
N HIS A 91 -4.59 -3.34 -20.45
CA HIS A 91 -5.59 -4.30 -20.92
C HIS A 91 -5.43 -5.66 -20.22
N THR A 92 -4.18 -6.09 -20.01
CA THR A 92 -3.83 -7.29 -19.25
C THR A 92 -2.78 -6.98 -18.20
N TRP A 93 -2.92 -7.62 -17.03
CA TRP A 93 -2.00 -7.50 -15.91
C TRP A 93 -1.50 -8.88 -15.50
N MET A 94 -0.18 -9.01 -15.36
CA MET A 94 0.51 -10.25 -15.01
C MET A 94 1.18 -10.08 -13.65
N PRO A 95 0.99 -11.00 -12.70
CA PRO A 95 1.72 -10.95 -11.44
C PRO A 95 3.20 -11.27 -11.70
N ILE A 96 4.08 -10.55 -11.01
CA ILE A 96 5.54 -10.73 -11.14
C ILE A 96 6.22 -10.91 -9.78
N PHE A 97 5.45 -11.07 -8.70
CA PHE A 97 5.96 -11.09 -7.32
C PHE A 97 5.42 -12.24 -6.45
N ASP A 98 4.68 -13.19 -7.04
CA ASP A 98 3.95 -14.24 -6.31
C ASP A 98 4.85 -15.21 -5.51
N ASP A 99 6.12 -15.34 -5.91
CA ASP A 99 7.08 -16.22 -5.23
C ASP A 99 7.73 -15.56 -3.99
N GLN A 100 7.36 -14.33 -3.66
CA GLN A 100 7.92 -13.60 -2.50
C GLN A 100 7.08 -13.83 -1.24
N PRO A 101 7.69 -13.78 -0.03
CA PRO A 101 7.01 -14.13 1.22
C PRO A 101 6.00 -13.08 1.71
N THR A 102 5.85 -11.96 1.01
CA THR A 102 4.90 -10.90 1.34
C THR A 102 4.23 -10.36 0.08
N GLY A 103 2.92 -10.16 0.16
CA GLY A 103 2.13 -9.45 -0.85
C GLY A 103 1.86 -8.00 -0.49
N SER A 104 2.25 -7.54 0.70
CA SER A 104 2.04 -6.16 1.16
C SER A 104 3.12 -5.26 0.59
N ILE A 105 2.75 -4.34 -0.31
CA ILE A 105 3.70 -3.46 -1.00
C ILE A 105 3.30 -1.99 -0.81
N GLY A 106 4.24 -1.15 -0.37
CA GLY A 106 4.05 0.29 -0.17
C GLY A 106 4.81 1.17 -1.15
N ALA A 107 5.93 0.69 -1.69
CA ALA A 107 6.77 1.45 -2.61
C ALA A 107 7.19 0.63 -3.83
N LEU A 108 7.25 1.30 -4.98
CA LEU A 108 7.66 0.73 -6.26
C LEU A 108 8.42 1.79 -7.06
N ALA A 109 9.64 1.46 -7.48
CA ALA A 109 10.46 2.36 -8.29
C ALA A 109 11.14 1.60 -9.43
N VAL A 110 10.94 2.08 -10.66
CA VAL A 110 11.67 1.60 -11.85
C VAL A 110 12.78 2.59 -12.17
N ALA A 111 14.01 2.11 -12.34
CA ALA A 111 15.13 2.98 -12.63
C ALA A 111 15.00 3.60 -14.04
N ALA A 112 15.02 4.93 -14.11
CA ALA A 112 14.91 5.64 -15.39
C ALA A 112 16.10 5.35 -16.34
N SER A 113 17.28 5.09 -15.79
CA SER A 113 18.50 4.76 -16.53
C SER A 113 18.53 3.33 -17.08
N ASN A 114 17.79 2.40 -16.46
CA ASN A 114 17.67 1.02 -16.91
C ASN A 114 16.35 0.40 -16.40
N PRO A 115 15.30 0.32 -17.24
CA PRO A 115 13.98 -0.18 -16.85
C PRO A 115 13.91 -1.66 -16.43
N GLU A 116 14.99 -2.44 -16.62
CA GLU A 116 15.07 -3.81 -16.10
C GLU A 116 15.32 -3.84 -14.58
N ILE A 117 15.81 -2.72 -14.04
CA ILE A 117 16.06 -2.55 -12.61
C ILE A 117 14.82 -1.98 -11.93
N ILE A 118 14.24 -2.78 -11.04
CA ILE A 118 13.03 -2.45 -10.30
C ILE A 118 13.32 -2.65 -8.82
N PHE A 119 12.95 -1.68 -8.00
CA PHE A 119 12.97 -1.77 -6.55
C PHE A 119 11.55 -1.81 -6.01
N VAL A 120 11.33 -2.67 -5.02
CA VAL A 120 10.04 -2.86 -4.35
C VAL A 120 10.26 -2.74 -2.85
N GLY A 121 9.48 -1.89 -2.21
CA GLY A 121 9.43 -1.76 -0.76
C GLY A 121 8.17 -2.42 -0.24
N SER A 122 8.33 -3.44 0.60
CA SER A 122 7.20 -4.14 1.21
C SER A 122 6.68 -3.43 2.47
N GLY A 123 5.44 -3.74 2.84
CA GLY A 123 4.66 -3.04 3.84
C GLY A 123 4.00 -1.80 3.24
N GLU A 124 2.71 -1.62 3.46
CA GLU A 124 1.86 -0.63 2.79
C GLU A 124 2.38 0.83 2.88
N GLY A 125 3.21 1.13 3.88
CA GLY A 125 3.78 2.45 4.09
C GLY A 125 2.75 3.47 4.59
N LEU A 126 1.60 2.97 5.07
CA LEU A 126 0.45 3.74 5.53
C LEU A 126 0.06 3.27 6.92
N HIS A 127 -0.43 4.19 7.76
CA HIS A 127 -0.87 3.87 9.12
C HIS A 127 -2.40 3.78 9.15
N ARG A 128 -2.91 2.56 9.31
CA ARG A 128 -4.33 2.21 9.37
C ARG A 128 -4.54 1.01 10.32
N PRO A 129 -5.73 0.81 10.88
CA PRO A 129 -5.99 -0.31 11.78
C PRO A 129 -5.82 -1.70 11.14
N ASP A 130 -6.07 -1.82 9.84
CA ASP A 130 -6.16 -3.08 9.09
C ASP A 130 -4.95 -3.34 8.15
N LEU A 131 -3.87 -2.58 8.30
CA LEU A 131 -2.69 -2.72 7.44
C LEU A 131 -2.02 -4.09 7.58
N SER A 132 -1.30 -4.47 6.53
CA SER A 132 -0.35 -5.59 6.57
C SER A 132 1.10 -5.12 6.50
N VAL A 133 1.96 -5.75 7.30
CA VAL A 133 3.39 -5.47 7.33
C VAL A 133 4.16 -6.20 6.23
N GLY A 134 5.28 -5.60 5.84
CA GLY A 134 6.25 -6.20 4.94
C GLY A 134 7.48 -6.68 5.68
N ASP A 135 8.50 -7.03 4.90
CA ASP A 135 9.78 -7.52 5.39
C ASP A 135 10.98 -6.84 4.70
N GLY A 136 10.82 -5.61 4.21
CA GLY A 136 11.92 -4.79 3.70
C GLY A 136 11.92 -4.59 2.18
N VAL A 137 13.12 -4.49 1.58
CA VAL A 137 13.30 -4.05 0.20
C VAL A 137 13.73 -5.21 -0.71
N TYR A 138 13.21 -5.23 -1.94
CA TYR A 138 13.54 -6.19 -2.99
C TYR A 138 14.05 -5.46 -4.23
N LYS A 139 14.87 -6.16 -5.01
CA LYS A 139 15.37 -5.70 -6.30
C LYS A 139 15.24 -6.79 -7.36
N SER A 140 14.78 -6.39 -8.54
CA SER A 140 14.92 -7.12 -9.79
C SER A 140 15.95 -6.43 -10.68
N THR A 141 16.63 -7.20 -11.52
CA THR A 141 17.53 -6.70 -12.59
C THR A 141 17.18 -7.26 -13.97
N ASP A 142 16.06 -7.97 -14.09
CA ASP A 142 15.58 -8.59 -15.33
C ASP A 142 14.08 -8.34 -15.58
N GLY A 143 13.62 -7.14 -15.20
CA GLY A 143 12.28 -6.66 -15.51
C GLY A 143 11.16 -7.35 -14.71
N GLY A 144 11.52 -7.89 -13.53
CA GLY A 144 10.62 -8.50 -12.55
C GLY A 144 10.55 -10.01 -12.61
N LYS A 145 11.44 -10.69 -13.34
CA LYS A 145 11.42 -12.16 -13.45
C LYS A 145 12.03 -12.82 -12.23
N ARG A 146 13.05 -12.20 -11.64
CA ARG A 146 13.70 -12.67 -10.40
C ARG A 146 13.91 -11.51 -9.43
N TRP A 147 13.75 -11.83 -8.15
CA TRP A 147 13.86 -10.86 -7.07
C TRP A 147 14.95 -11.28 -6.09
N THR A 148 15.66 -10.29 -5.58
CA THR A 148 16.64 -10.43 -4.50
C THR A 148 16.17 -9.58 -3.33
N HIS A 149 16.05 -10.18 -2.15
CA HIS A 149 15.82 -9.45 -0.90
C HIS A 149 17.08 -8.69 -0.49
N LEU A 150 16.94 -7.41 -0.16
CA LEU A 150 18.04 -6.47 0.08
C LEU A 150 18.21 -6.08 1.56
N GLY A 151 17.33 -6.52 2.47
CA GLY A 151 17.38 -6.16 3.89
C GLY A 151 16.28 -5.17 4.30
N LEU A 152 16.52 -4.45 5.42
CA LEU A 152 15.53 -3.62 6.12
C LEU A 152 14.30 -4.42 6.60
N ARG A 153 14.56 -5.64 7.09
CA ARG A 153 13.50 -6.57 7.51
C ARG A 153 12.68 -6.05 8.68
N ASP A 154 13.34 -5.42 9.65
CA ASP A 154 12.66 -4.90 10.83
C ASP A 154 11.99 -3.54 10.58
N GLY A 155 12.24 -2.92 9.42
CA GLY A 155 11.58 -1.69 9.01
C GLY A 155 10.08 -1.83 8.80
N GLN A 156 9.58 -3.03 8.43
CA GLN A 156 8.17 -3.44 8.25
C GLN A 156 7.28 -2.62 7.30
N GLN A 157 7.56 -1.35 7.07
CA GLN A 157 6.79 -0.39 6.29
C GLN A 157 7.76 0.47 5.48
N ILE A 158 7.88 0.17 4.19
CA ILE A 158 8.68 0.97 3.26
C ILE A 158 7.75 1.94 2.51
N ALA A 159 7.76 3.20 2.93
CA ALA A 159 6.81 4.21 2.43
C ALA A 159 7.20 4.80 1.08
N GLN A 160 8.50 4.87 0.76
CA GLN A 160 8.98 5.44 -0.49
C GLN A 160 10.36 4.90 -0.87
N ILE A 161 10.60 4.74 -2.17
CA ILE A 161 11.94 4.50 -2.74
C ILE A 161 12.19 5.53 -3.84
N ALA A 162 13.27 6.29 -3.72
CA ALA A 162 13.72 7.20 -4.77
C ALA A 162 15.04 6.71 -5.37
N VAL A 163 15.07 6.54 -6.69
CA VAL A 163 16.24 6.05 -7.42
C VAL A 163 16.84 7.20 -8.22
N ASN A 164 18.17 7.36 -8.16
CA ASN A 164 18.84 8.40 -8.94
C ASN A 164 18.61 8.15 -10.44
N PRO A 165 18.15 9.17 -11.19
CA PRO A 165 17.72 9.00 -12.58
C PRO A 165 18.85 8.60 -13.54
N ARG A 166 20.11 8.80 -13.15
CA ARG A 166 21.30 8.52 -13.97
C ARG A 166 22.13 7.35 -13.46
N ASN A 167 21.91 6.91 -12.22
CA ASN A 167 22.67 5.83 -11.59
C ASN A 167 21.77 5.00 -10.66
N PRO A 168 21.36 3.78 -11.04
CA PRO A 168 20.46 2.95 -10.23
C PRO A 168 21.14 2.41 -8.96
N ASP A 169 22.48 2.52 -8.84
CA ASP A 169 23.18 2.11 -7.63
C ASP A 169 23.02 3.13 -6.49
N ARG A 170 22.64 4.36 -6.81
CA ARG A 170 22.36 5.41 -5.82
C ARG A 170 20.85 5.55 -5.62
N LEU A 171 20.36 5.15 -4.46
CA LEU A 171 18.95 5.21 -4.10
C LEU A 171 18.75 5.60 -2.64
N PHE A 172 17.55 6.06 -2.33
CA PHE A 172 17.09 6.37 -0.99
C PHE A 172 15.82 5.59 -0.68
N VAL A 173 15.65 5.23 0.60
CA VAL A 173 14.50 4.50 1.11
C VAL A 173 13.95 5.24 2.32
N ALA A 174 12.67 5.57 2.31
CA ALA A 174 11.96 6.07 3.47
C ALA A 174 11.33 4.89 4.22
N VAL A 175 11.80 4.65 5.45
CA VAL A 175 11.34 3.58 6.31
C VAL A 175 10.45 4.18 7.38
N ALA A 176 9.14 3.90 7.29
CA ALA A 176 8.17 4.38 8.25
C ALA A 176 8.32 3.66 9.60
N GLY A 177 8.71 2.37 9.60
CA GLY A 177 8.95 1.57 10.80
C GLY A 177 7.75 0.72 11.23
N HIS A 178 7.82 0.16 12.44
CA HIS A 178 6.72 -0.62 13.02
C HIS A 178 5.46 0.23 13.20
N PRO A 179 4.31 -0.14 12.65
CA PRO A 179 3.10 0.68 12.79
C PRO A 179 2.60 0.74 14.24
N TYR A 180 2.69 -0.37 14.98
CA TYR A 180 2.12 -0.51 16.33
C TYR A 180 3.12 -0.31 17.48
N GLY A 181 4.32 0.23 17.21
CA GLY A 181 5.35 0.33 18.24
C GLY A 181 6.62 1.13 17.88
N PRO A 182 7.51 1.33 18.88
CA PRO A 182 8.84 1.88 18.67
C PRO A 182 9.71 0.99 17.80
N ASN A 183 10.49 1.62 16.92
CA ASN A 183 11.38 0.93 16.03
C ASN A 183 12.59 1.79 15.67
N GLU A 184 13.78 1.26 15.92
CA GLU A 184 15.04 1.91 15.58
C GLU A 184 15.32 1.87 14.07
N GLU A 185 14.68 0.99 13.28
CA GLU A 185 14.87 0.98 11.82
C GLU A 185 14.17 2.14 11.10
N ARG A 186 13.42 2.99 11.80
CA ARG A 186 12.84 4.22 11.26
C ARG A 186 13.86 5.18 10.65
N GLY A 187 13.44 5.95 9.65
CA GLY A 187 14.19 7.08 9.09
C GLY A 187 14.40 6.98 7.57
N ILE A 188 15.37 7.75 7.07
CA ILE A 188 15.78 7.72 5.67
C ILE A 188 17.11 7.01 5.54
N TYR A 189 17.17 6.07 4.59
CA TYR A 189 18.38 5.33 4.25
C TYR A 189 18.87 5.71 2.87
N ARG A 190 20.17 5.63 2.67
CA ARG A 190 20.85 5.78 1.40
C ARG A 190 21.60 4.50 1.06
N SER A 191 21.57 4.10 -0.20
CA SER A 191 22.49 3.13 -0.77
C SER A 191 23.24 3.77 -1.93
N THR A 192 24.51 3.38 -2.09
CA THR A 192 25.39 3.78 -3.20
C THR A 192 25.92 2.58 -3.98
N ASP A 193 25.42 1.38 -3.67
CA ASP A 193 25.87 0.10 -4.23
C ASP A 193 24.72 -0.76 -4.77
N GLY A 194 23.59 -0.11 -5.08
CA GLY A 194 22.41 -0.72 -5.66
C GLY A 194 21.57 -1.52 -4.69
N GLY A 195 21.61 -1.15 -3.41
CA GLY A 195 20.83 -1.73 -2.33
C GLY A 195 21.50 -2.93 -1.66
N ARG A 196 22.79 -3.18 -1.90
CA ARG A 196 23.52 -4.25 -1.18
C ARG A 196 23.79 -3.84 0.27
N THR A 197 23.99 -2.54 0.50
CA THR A 197 24.07 -1.95 1.84
C THR A 197 23.22 -0.69 1.93
N PHE A 198 22.74 -0.40 3.13
CA PHE A 198 21.96 0.80 3.45
C PHE A 198 22.57 1.53 4.64
N GLU A 199 22.81 2.83 4.47
CA GLU A 199 23.28 3.75 5.51
C GLU A 199 22.10 4.61 5.99
N LYS A 200 21.83 4.64 7.29
CA LYS A 200 20.81 5.53 7.86
C LYS A 200 21.34 6.97 7.89
N VAL A 201 20.75 7.84 7.07
CA VAL A 201 21.26 9.20 6.82
C VAL A 201 20.39 10.32 7.41
N LEU A 202 19.15 10.03 7.76
CA LEU A 202 18.28 10.96 8.50
C LEU A 202 17.43 10.18 9.51
N TYR A 203 17.62 10.49 10.78
CA TYR A 203 16.97 9.84 11.92
C TYR A 203 16.78 10.84 13.06
N LYS A 204 15.69 10.72 13.80
CA LYS A 204 15.46 11.50 15.02
C LYS A 204 15.37 10.59 16.24
N ASP A 205 14.43 9.64 16.23
CA ASP A 205 14.22 8.65 17.29
C ASP A 205 13.28 7.51 16.82
N GLU A 206 13.03 6.56 17.71
CA GLU A 206 12.25 5.32 17.50
C GLU A 206 10.75 5.54 17.21
N ASN A 207 10.24 6.77 17.31
CA ASN A 207 8.86 7.14 17.04
C ASN A 207 8.68 7.88 15.70
N ILE A 208 9.77 8.30 15.07
CA ILE A 208 9.73 9.21 13.91
C ILE A 208 10.26 8.50 12.65
N GLY A 209 9.33 8.09 11.79
CA GLY A 209 9.60 7.38 10.54
C GLY A 209 9.88 8.28 9.35
N GLY A 210 10.51 7.73 8.31
CA GLY A 210 10.55 8.35 6.99
C GLY A 210 9.22 8.17 6.28
N ALA A 211 8.60 9.27 5.83
CA ALA A 211 7.30 9.25 5.14
C ALA A 211 7.42 9.44 3.62
N ASP A 212 8.39 10.22 3.17
CA ASP A 212 8.66 10.45 1.75
C ASP A 212 10.13 10.79 1.54
N VAL A 213 10.63 10.50 0.34
CA VAL A 213 11.96 10.89 -0.12
C VAL A 213 11.94 11.10 -1.63
N GLN A 214 12.50 12.21 -2.09
CA GLN A 214 12.51 12.64 -3.48
C GLN A 214 13.92 13.11 -3.86
N ILE A 215 14.43 12.64 -4.99
CA ILE A 215 15.71 13.09 -5.56
C ILE A 215 15.39 14.13 -6.64
N ASP A 216 16.05 15.28 -6.61
CA ASP A 216 15.94 16.27 -7.67
C ASP A 216 16.47 15.67 -9.00
N PRO A 217 15.63 15.55 -10.04
CA PRO A 217 16.03 14.90 -11.28
C PRO A 217 17.09 15.68 -12.07
N SER A 218 17.21 16.99 -11.85
CA SER A 218 18.19 17.87 -12.50
C SER A 218 19.55 17.81 -11.82
N ASN A 219 19.55 17.75 -10.48
CA ASN A 219 20.73 17.68 -9.63
C ASN A 219 20.53 16.62 -8.53
N PRO A 220 20.95 15.37 -8.76
CA PRO A 220 20.77 14.29 -7.79
C PRO A 220 21.51 14.47 -6.45
N GLU A 221 22.35 15.49 -6.29
CA GLU A 221 22.94 15.84 -4.99
C GLU A 221 21.96 16.58 -4.07
N THR A 222 20.87 17.12 -4.64
CA THR A 222 19.76 17.69 -3.88
C THR A 222 18.70 16.61 -3.62
N ILE A 223 18.39 16.39 -2.35
CA ILE A 223 17.39 15.42 -1.90
C ILE A 223 16.48 16.12 -0.90
N TYR A 224 15.19 15.82 -1.01
CA TYR A 224 14.20 16.23 -0.04
C TYR A 224 13.59 15.00 0.61
N ALA A 225 13.34 15.08 1.90
CA ALA A 225 12.70 13.99 2.64
C ALA A 225 11.70 14.57 3.63
N SER A 226 10.69 13.77 3.98
CA SER A 226 9.80 14.09 5.10
C SER A 226 9.86 13.01 6.17
N LEU A 227 9.73 13.45 7.42
CA LEU A 227 9.60 12.58 8.58
C LEU A 227 8.18 12.68 9.14
N TRP A 228 7.70 11.58 9.72
CA TRP A 228 6.37 11.45 10.32
C TRP A 228 6.46 10.81 11.70
N GLU A 229 5.99 11.54 12.71
CA GLU A 229 5.86 11.03 14.08
C GLU A 229 4.46 10.45 14.28
N ALA A 230 4.31 9.14 14.04
CA ALA A 230 3.05 8.45 14.26
C ALA A 230 3.17 6.94 14.52
N ARG A 231 2.16 6.43 15.24
CA ARG A 231 1.89 5.00 15.49
C ARG A 231 0.39 4.73 15.54
N GLU A 232 0.03 3.52 15.19
CA GLU A 232 -1.30 2.95 15.38
C GLU A 232 -1.40 2.27 16.76
N GLY A 233 -2.59 2.33 17.33
CA GLY A 233 -2.97 1.57 18.52
C GLY A 233 -3.51 0.19 18.12
N PRO A 234 -3.47 -0.80 19.03
CA PRO A 234 -3.96 -2.16 18.75
C PRO A 234 -5.50 -2.27 18.76
N TRP A 235 -6.22 -1.16 18.82
CA TRP A 235 -7.69 -1.09 18.76
C TRP A 235 -8.10 -0.01 17.76
N GLU A 236 -9.32 -0.12 17.23
CA GLU A 236 -9.88 0.80 16.24
C GLU A 236 -9.81 2.26 16.73
N ASN A 237 -9.30 3.16 15.89
CA ASN A 237 -9.06 4.59 16.16
C ASN A 237 -8.02 4.90 17.25
N GLY A 238 -7.29 3.91 17.77
CA GLY A 238 -6.10 4.16 18.57
C GLY A 238 -5.03 4.77 17.67
N SER A 239 -4.64 6.02 17.92
CA SER A 239 -3.50 6.62 17.20
C SER A 239 -2.66 7.45 18.15
N TRP A 240 -1.38 7.53 17.84
CA TRP A 240 -0.43 8.39 18.50
C TRP A 240 0.25 9.22 17.42
N ASN A 241 0.18 10.55 17.54
CA ASN A 241 0.79 11.48 16.60
C ASN A 241 1.51 12.57 17.39
N GLY A 242 2.64 13.03 16.88
CA GLY A 242 3.41 14.10 17.50
C GLY A 242 3.96 15.14 16.50
N PRO A 243 4.42 16.29 17.00
CA PRO A 243 4.89 17.43 16.19
C PRO A 243 6.33 17.30 15.67
N GLY A 244 6.96 16.14 15.81
CA GLY A 244 8.36 15.84 15.54
C GLY A 244 8.68 15.54 14.07
N GLY A 245 7.67 15.54 13.19
CA GLY A 245 7.85 15.41 11.75
C GLY A 245 8.54 16.63 11.11
N GLY A 246 8.41 16.76 9.79
CA GLY A 246 8.89 17.92 9.04
C GLY A 246 9.42 17.59 7.66
N ILE A 247 9.85 18.64 6.94
CA ILE A 247 10.50 18.53 5.62
C ILE A 247 11.97 18.89 5.78
N PHE A 248 12.84 18.07 5.19
CA PHE A 248 14.29 18.18 5.25
C PHE A 248 14.88 18.25 3.86
N LYS A 249 15.99 18.97 3.72
CA LYS A 249 16.75 19.11 2.49
C LYS A 249 18.21 18.77 2.72
N SER A 250 18.77 18.01 1.80
CA SER A 250 20.21 17.80 1.63
C SER A 250 20.64 18.36 0.27
N THR A 251 21.86 18.88 0.19
CA THR A 251 22.49 19.37 -1.07
C THR A 251 23.86 18.75 -1.31
N ASP A 252 24.22 17.74 -0.53
CA ASP A 252 25.51 17.03 -0.54
C ASP A 252 25.32 15.51 -0.64
N GLY A 253 24.26 15.11 -1.35
CA GLY A 253 24.01 13.72 -1.64
C GLY A 253 23.48 12.91 -0.47
N GLY A 254 22.86 13.57 0.51
CA GLY A 254 22.26 12.96 1.70
C GLY A 254 23.24 12.83 2.86
N ALA A 255 24.41 13.46 2.82
CA ALA A 255 25.39 13.39 3.90
C ALA A 255 25.01 14.30 5.08
N THR A 256 24.45 15.49 4.79
CA THR A 256 23.90 16.39 5.79
C THR A 256 22.50 16.85 5.42
N TRP A 257 21.70 17.14 6.45
CA TRP A 257 20.29 17.51 6.31
C TRP A 257 19.96 18.75 7.13
N ARG A 258 19.20 19.66 6.52
CA ARG A 258 18.63 20.82 7.20
C ARG A 258 17.11 20.77 7.13
N GLN A 259 16.47 21.01 8.28
CA GLN A 259 15.02 21.16 8.32
C GLN A 259 14.59 22.47 7.64
N LEU A 260 13.56 22.40 6.82
CA LEU A 260 12.92 23.55 6.18
C LEU A 260 11.79 24.04 7.09
N THR A 261 11.79 25.33 7.44
CA THR A 261 10.84 25.91 8.40
C THR A 261 10.25 27.24 7.93
N LYS A 262 10.96 28.01 7.10
CA LYS A 262 10.54 29.35 6.70
C LYS A 262 9.25 29.32 5.88
N GLY A 263 8.17 29.85 6.47
CA GLY A 263 6.85 29.90 5.85
C GLY A 263 6.01 28.63 6.01
N LEU A 264 6.57 27.59 6.66
CA LEU A 264 5.83 26.40 7.08
C LEU A 264 5.30 26.59 8.52
N PRO A 265 4.21 25.93 8.91
CA PRO A 265 3.70 26.00 10.27
C PRO A 265 4.64 25.29 11.25
N GLU A 266 4.56 25.68 12.52
CA GLU A 266 5.16 24.90 13.60
C GLU A 266 4.37 23.60 13.84
N GLY A 267 5.04 22.61 14.44
CA GLY A 267 4.41 21.34 14.80
C GLY A 267 3.93 20.50 13.61
N VAL A 268 4.77 20.39 12.59
CA VAL A 268 4.52 19.51 11.44
C VAL A 268 4.54 18.05 11.90
N VAL A 269 3.42 17.36 11.70
CA VAL A 269 3.25 15.93 12.01
C VAL A 269 3.75 15.09 10.84
N GLN A 270 3.31 15.42 9.62
CA GLN A 270 3.53 14.64 8.40
C GLN A 270 3.61 15.59 7.20
N ALA A 271 4.36 15.21 6.17
CA ALA A 271 4.36 15.92 4.90
C ALA A 271 4.55 14.97 3.72
N ASN A 272 3.93 15.28 2.57
CA ASN A 272 4.23 14.67 1.27
C ASN A 272 4.60 15.78 0.29
N LEU A 273 5.60 15.57 -0.58
CA LEU A 273 6.13 16.61 -1.44
C LEU A 273 6.40 16.14 -2.86
N ALA A 274 6.37 17.08 -3.79
CA ALA A 274 6.75 16.88 -5.18
C ALA A 274 7.73 17.95 -5.65
N ILE A 275 8.64 17.56 -6.55
CA ILE A 275 9.61 18.44 -7.21
C ILE A 275 9.18 18.62 -8.65
N ALA A 276 9.09 19.87 -9.14
CA ALA A 276 8.80 20.13 -10.55
C ALA A 276 10.02 19.75 -11.44
N PRO A 277 9.91 18.72 -12.31
CA PRO A 277 11.06 18.17 -13.02
C PRO A 277 11.75 19.13 -14.00
N ASN A 278 11.02 20.15 -14.48
CA ASN A 278 11.49 21.08 -15.51
C ASN A 278 12.19 22.33 -14.95
N THR A 279 12.13 22.59 -13.64
CA THR A 279 12.77 23.77 -13.03
C THR A 279 13.54 23.46 -11.75
N SER A 280 13.18 22.42 -11.01
CA SER A 280 13.68 22.05 -9.67
C SER A 280 13.68 23.15 -8.60
N ARG A 281 13.21 24.35 -8.96
CA ARG A 281 12.94 25.48 -8.08
C ARG A 281 11.56 25.41 -7.46
N ARG A 282 10.60 24.85 -8.20
CA ARG A 282 9.25 24.70 -7.69
C ARG A 282 9.06 23.39 -6.95
N LEU A 283 8.60 23.52 -5.72
CA LEU A 283 8.14 22.41 -4.90
C LEU A 283 6.68 22.62 -4.52
N PHE A 284 5.96 21.53 -4.32
CA PHE A 284 4.61 21.52 -3.78
C PHE A 284 4.52 20.50 -2.66
N ALA A 285 3.81 20.81 -1.58
CA ALA A 285 3.69 19.90 -0.45
C ALA A 285 2.31 19.98 0.21
N ALA A 286 1.77 18.84 0.63
CA ALA A 286 0.79 18.80 1.71
C ALA A 286 1.54 18.70 3.03
N VAL A 287 1.12 19.52 4.00
CA VAL A 287 1.71 19.56 5.32
C VAL A 287 0.61 19.43 6.35
N ALA A 288 0.70 18.38 7.16
CA ALA A 288 -0.19 18.14 8.29
C ALA A 288 0.40 18.71 9.57
N THR A 289 -0.43 19.36 10.35
CA THR A 289 -0.23 19.62 11.78
C THR A 289 -1.28 18.85 12.58
N MET A 290 -1.27 19.00 13.90
CA MET A 290 -2.33 18.46 14.77
C MET A 290 -3.72 19.08 14.50
N THR A 291 -3.80 20.20 13.78
CA THR A 291 -5.05 20.94 13.55
C THR A 291 -5.61 20.80 12.13
N GLY A 292 -4.83 20.29 11.18
CA GLY A 292 -5.30 20.11 9.81
C GLY A 292 -4.19 19.96 8.79
N VAL A 293 -4.59 19.92 7.52
CA VAL A 293 -3.69 19.80 6.36
C VAL A 293 -3.80 21.05 5.51
N ASN A 294 -2.66 21.63 5.14
CA ASN A 294 -2.59 22.76 4.21
C ASN A 294 -1.63 22.47 3.07
N LEU A 295 -1.87 23.10 1.92
CA LEU A 295 -1.04 22.97 0.73
C LEU A 295 -0.07 24.14 0.60
N PHE A 296 1.20 23.84 0.44
CA PHE A 296 2.27 24.81 0.35
C PHE A 296 3.00 24.70 -0.98
N ARG A 297 3.47 25.85 -1.45
CA ARG A 297 4.35 25.96 -2.61
C ARG A 297 5.62 26.71 -2.24
N SER A 298 6.73 26.27 -2.80
CA SER A 298 7.99 27.02 -2.84
C SER A 298 8.38 27.25 -4.29
N ASP A 299 8.94 28.43 -4.58
CA ASP A 299 9.48 28.82 -5.89
C ASP A 299 11.02 29.05 -5.84
N ASP A 300 11.64 28.66 -4.73
CA ASP A 300 13.06 28.86 -4.41
C ASP A 300 13.72 27.58 -3.86
N SER A 301 13.33 26.41 -4.37
CA SER A 301 13.90 25.10 -4.00
C SER A 301 13.74 24.78 -2.51
N GLY A 302 12.64 25.20 -1.89
CA GLY A 302 12.27 24.92 -0.51
C GLY A 302 12.85 25.88 0.53
N GLU A 303 13.53 26.95 0.11
CA GLU A 303 14.11 27.93 1.05
C GLU A 303 13.03 28.78 1.73
N SER A 304 11.90 29.02 1.07
CA SER A 304 10.70 29.59 1.65
C SER A 304 9.42 29.00 1.05
N TRP A 305 8.37 28.96 1.87
CA TRP A 305 7.08 28.38 1.51
C TRP A 305 5.95 29.39 1.70
N ALA A 306 4.92 29.27 0.88
CA ALA A 306 3.67 30.02 1.01
C ALA A 306 2.48 29.07 0.84
N ILE A 307 1.35 29.39 1.47
CA ILE A 307 0.09 28.68 1.24
C ILE A 307 -0.27 28.82 -0.25
N ALA A 308 -0.46 27.68 -0.91
CA ALA A 308 -0.72 27.62 -2.35
C ALA A 308 -2.17 27.98 -2.68
N THR A 309 -3.11 27.55 -1.84
CA THR A 309 -4.54 27.74 -2.00
C THR A 309 -5.27 27.61 -0.67
N THR A 310 -6.46 28.20 -0.59
CA THR A 310 -7.41 28.00 0.51
C THR A 310 -8.46 26.95 0.17
N ASP A 311 -8.43 26.38 -1.05
CA ASP A 311 -9.27 25.25 -1.42
C ASP A 311 -8.77 23.99 -0.70
N THR A 312 -9.59 23.46 0.19
CA THR A 312 -9.24 22.32 1.05
C THR A 312 -9.46 20.97 0.38
N ARG A 313 -10.23 20.92 -0.72
CA ARG A 313 -10.59 19.68 -1.42
C ARG A 313 -9.38 18.86 -1.92
N PRO A 314 -8.35 19.46 -2.56
CA PRO A 314 -7.14 18.72 -2.96
C PRO A 314 -6.25 18.30 -1.78
N ALA A 315 -6.55 18.75 -0.56
CA ALA A 315 -5.82 18.44 0.67
C ALA A 315 -6.47 17.31 1.50
N THR A 316 -7.58 16.73 1.03
CA THR A 316 -8.30 15.69 1.78
C THR A 316 -7.44 14.46 2.00
N ARG A 317 -7.55 13.88 3.20
CA ARG A 317 -6.86 12.62 3.51
C ARG A 317 -7.56 11.44 2.86
N ILE A 318 -6.78 10.40 2.60
CA ILE A 318 -7.24 9.09 2.14
C ILE A 318 -7.24 8.12 3.33
N GLY A 319 -8.24 7.22 3.41
CA GLY A 319 -8.25 6.12 4.39
C GLY A 319 -8.07 6.52 5.86
N GLY A 320 -8.51 7.72 6.24
CA GLY A 320 -8.47 8.23 7.62
C GLY A 320 -7.14 8.84 8.08
N GLY A 321 -6.06 8.73 7.30
CA GLY A 321 -4.71 9.07 7.80
C GLY A 321 -3.72 9.58 6.76
N ASP A 322 -3.91 9.37 5.46
CA ASP A 322 -2.84 9.61 4.49
C ASP A 322 -2.91 10.97 3.83
N LEU A 323 -1.75 11.60 3.63
CA LEU A 323 -1.67 12.86 2.89
C LEU A 323 -1.80 12.61 1.38
N PRO A 324 -2.39 13.55 0.64
CA PRO A 324 -2.48 13.45 -0.80
C PRO A 324 -1.08 13.42 -1.44
N VAL A 325 -0.96 12.65 -2.52
CA VAL A 325 0.28 12.53 -3.29
C VAL A 325 0.25 13.50 -4.46
N PHE A 326 1.25 14.38 -4.56
CA PHE A 326 1.35 15.33 -5.67
C PHE A 326 2.27 14.85 -6.79
N ARG A 327 1.91 15.20 -8.02
CA ARG A 327 2.79 15.10 -9.18
C ARG A 327 2.67 16.35 -10.04
N PHE A 328 3.80 16.82 -10.54
CA PHE A 328 3.80 17.83 -11.59
C PHE A 328 3.62 17.17 -12.95
N ASP A 329 3.01 17.90 -13.89
CA ASP A 329 3.24 17.62 -15.31
C ASP A 329 4.75 17.78 -15.59
N PRO A 330 5.43 16.75 -16.13
CA PRO A 330 6.87 16.78 -16.34
C PRO A 330 7.37 17.91 -17.26
N LYS A 331 6.49 18.49 -18.09
CA LYS A 331 6.79 19.56 -19.04
C LYS A 331 6.31 20.93 -18.58
N ASN A 332 5.43 21.02 -17.57
CA ASN A 332 4.87 22.28 -17.11
C ASN A 332 4.68 22.35 -15.58
N ALA A 333 5.51 23.16 -14.92
CA ALA A 333 5.46 23.39 -13.47
C ALA A 333 4.20 24.11 -12.96
N GLU A 334 3.37 24.67 -13.85
CA GLU A 334 2.06 25.23 -13.49
C GLU A 334 0.97 24.16 -13.42
N VAL A 335 1.21 22.97 -13.97
CA VAL A 335 0.24 21.87 -13.96
C VAL A 335 0.60 20.88 -12.85
N ILE A 336 -0.30 20.73 -11.89
CA ILE A 336 -0.12 19.90 -10.70
C ILE A 336 -1.32 18.97 -10.57
N TYR A 337 -1.06 17.73 -10.23
CA TYR A 337 -2.06 16.72 -9.93
C TYR A 337 -2.00 16.37 -8.45
N SER A 338 -3.16 16.15 -7.83
CA SER A 338 -3.29 15.67 -6.45
C SER A 338 -4.06 14.35 -6.47
N ALA A 339 -3.44 13.28 -5.97
CA ALA A 339 -4.09 12.03 -5.65
C ALA A 339 -4.61 12.13 -4.20
N SER A 340 -5.91 12.35 -4.04
CA SER A 340 -6.64 12.37 -2.77
C SER A 340 -7.88 11.49 -2.88
N ILE A 341 -8.89 11.68 -2.03
CA ILE A 341 -10.25 11.12 -2.22
C ILE A 341 -10.71 11.28 -3.69
N VAL A 342 -10.36 12.42 -4.31
CA VAL A 342 -10.57 12.66 -5.75
C VAL A 342 -9.23 12.96 -6.40
N CYS A 343 -9.03 12.53 -7.64
CA CYS A 343 -7.89 13.00 -8.42
C CYS A 343 -8.14 14.44 -8.91
N TRP A 344 -7.40 15.42 -8.39
CA TRP A 344 -7.51 16.83 -8.77
C TRP A 344 -6.41 17.25 -9.74
N LYS A 345 -6.72 18.24 -10.58
CA LYS A 345 -5.77 18.93 -11.45
C LYS A 345 -5.85 20.45 -11.26
N SER A 346 -4.68 21.07 -11.14
CA SER A 346 -4.47 22.50 -11.24
C SER A 346 -3.66 22.81 -12.50
N THR A 347 -3.92 23.96 -13.12
CA THR A 347 -3.17 24.47 -14.28
C THR A 347 -2.59 25.86 -14.06
N ASP A 348 -2.62 26.34 -12.82
CA ASP A 348 -2.20 27.69 -12.41
C ASP A 348 -1.25 27.68 -11.20
N GLY A 349 -0.48 26.59 -11.08
CA GLY A 349 0.54 26.42 -10.05
C GLY A 349 -0.04 26.12 -8.67
N GLY A 350 -1.18 25.41 -8.62
CA GLY A 350 -1.82 24.93 -7.41
C GLY A 350 -2.82 25.90 -6.76
N LYS A 351 -3.21 26.99 -7.45
CA LYS A 351 -4.12 28.00 -6.89
C LYS A 351 -5.57 27.56 -7.00
N THR A 352 -5.98 27.06 -8.17
CA THR A 352 -7.33 26.53 -8.43
C THR A 352 -7.27 25.07 -8.89
N TRP A 353 -8.32 24.31 -8.56
CA TRP A 353 -8.37 22.87 -8.75
C TRP A 353 -9.69 22.41 -9.35
N THR A 354 -9.59 21.47 -10.29
CA THR A 354 -10.72 20.80 -10.94
C THR A 354 -10.54 19.29 -10.82
N GLY A 355 -11.59 18.57 -10.43
CA GLY A 355 -11.56 17.10 -10.38
C GLY A 355 -11.50 16.50 -11.78
N ILE A 356 -10.60 15.55 -11.99
CA ILE A 356 -10.53 14.77 -13.23
C ILE A 356 -11.69 13.78 -13.21
N ARG A 357 -12.46 13.75 -14.30
CA ARG A 357 -13.57 12.81 -14.51
C ARG A 357 -13.20 11.85 -15.64
N GLY A 358 -13.74 10.63 -15.64
CA GLY A 358 -13.70 9.80 -16.85
C GLY A 358 -13.48 8.29 -16.70
N ALA A 359 -13.44 7.73 -15.50
CA ALA A 359 -13.51 6.28 -15.29
C ALA A 359 -14.67 5.94 -14.34
N PRO A 360 -15.40 4.83 -14.53
CA PRO A 360 -16.25 4.31 -13.47
C PRO A 360 -15.32 3.73 -12.41
N GLY A 361 -15.30 4.23 -11.18
CA GLY A 361 -14.56 3.58 -10.09
C GLY A 361 -13.91 4.55 -9.12
N GLY A 362 -14.38 4.49 -7.88
CA GLY A 362 -13.58 4.76 -6.69
C GLY A 362 -13.35 6.19 -6.25
N ASP A 363 -13.52 6.39 -4.94
CA ASP A 363 -12.79 7.41 -4.20
C ASP A 363 -11.40 6.84 -3.79
N ASP A 364 -10.52 7.68 -3.24
CA ASP A 364 -9.21 7.29 -2.68
C ASP A 364 -8.12 6.91 -3.71
N TYR A 365 -7.66 7.90 -4.47
CA TYR A 365 -6.53 7.79 -5.38
C TYR A 365 -5.20 7.85 -4.63
N GLN A 366 -4.42 6.78 -4.69
CA GLN A 366 -3.20 6.60 -3.91
C GLN A 366 -1.97 7.22 -4.56
N ASN A 367 -1.87 7.19 -5.90
CA ASN A 367 -0.66 7.59 -6.60
C ASN A 367 -0.91 7.91 -8.08
N ILE A 368 0.00 8.68 -8.65
CA ILE A 368 -0.05 9.15 -10.04
C ILE A 368 1.33 8.98 -10.67
N TRP A 369 1.36 8.50 -11.90
CA TRP A 369 2.52 8.59 -12.77
C TRP A 369 2.12 9.24 -14.09
N ILE A 370 2.93 10.19 -14.56
CA ILE A 370 2.73 10.92 -15.81
C ILE A 370 3.96 10.69 -16.66
N ASN A 371 3.78 10.22 -17.89
CA ASN A 371 4.90 9.94 -18.77
C ASN A 371 5.63 11.26 -19.13
N PRO A 372 6.94 11.37 -18.86
CA PRO A 372 7.68 12.60 -19.11
C PRO A 372 7.91 12.90 -20.60
N VAL A 373 7.83 11.88 -21.46
CA VAL A 373 7.96 12.01 -22.92
C VAL A 373 6.61 12.39 -23.55
N ASN A 374 5.50 11.78 -23.09
CA ASN A 374 4.16 12.07 -23.57
C ASN A 374 3.16 12.23 -22.41
N THR A 375 2.88 13.47 -22.01
CA THR A 375 2.07 13.77 -20.82
C THR A 375 0.57 13.47 -20.98
N ASP A 376 0.12 13.05 -22.16
CA ASP A 376 -1.21 12.46 -22.34
C ASP A 376 -1.32 11.06 -21.73
N ILE A 377 -0.19 10.40 -21.46
CA ILE A 377 -0.14 9.09 -20.81
C ILE A 377 -0.07 9.28 -19.30
N ILE A 378 -1.14 8.89 -18.61
CA ILE A 378 -1.30 9.02 -17.17
C ILE A 378 -1.70 7.67 -16.60
N LEU A 379 -1.01 7.22 -15.56
CA LEU A 379 -1.38 6.06 -14.75
C LEU A 379 -1.83 6.55 -13.38
N LEU A 380 -3.01 6.12 -12.96
CA LEU A 380 -3.53 6.32 -11.60
C LEU A 380 -3.61 4.97 -10.90
N GLY A 381 -3.22 4.93 -9.64
CA GLY A 381 -3.56 3.86 -8.70
C GLY A 381 -4.56 4.37 -7.68
N SER A 382 -5.60 3.60 -7.39
CA SER A 382 -6.63 3.87 -6.39
C SER A 382 -6.92 2.62 -5.56
N ASP A 383 -7.86 2.73 -4.63
CA ASP A 383 -8.28 1.60 -3.81
C ASP A 383 -9.01 0.49 -4.61
N GLN A 384 -9.36 0.75 -5.88
CA GLN A 384 -10.02 -0.16 -6.81
C GLN A 384 -9.09 -0.64 -7.94
N GLY A 385 -7.79 -0.45 -7.80
CA GLY A 385 -6.80 -0.90 -8.78
C GLY A 385 -6.18 0.26 -9.54
N ALA A 386 -5.71 -0.05 -10.75
CA ALA A 386 -5.05 0.90 -11.62
C ALA A 386 -5.84 1.22 -12.88
N ILE A 387 -5.78 2.46 -13.33
CA ILE A 387 -6.37 2.91 -14.59
C ILE A 387 -5.37 3.77 -15.36
N ILE A 388 -5.35 3.60 -16.68
CA ILE A 388 -4.43 4.27 -17.59
C ILE A 388 -5.23 5.11 -18.58
N SER A 389 -4.82 6.37 -18.75
CA SER A 389 -5.24 7.22 -19.85
C SER A 389 -4.11 7.38 -20.85
N VAL A 390 -4.46 7.45 -22.13
CA VAL A 390 -3.54 7.77 -23.24
C VAL A 390 -3.98 9.03 -24.00
N ASN A 391 -4.90 9.82 -23.43
CA ASN A 391 -5.47 11.02 -24.03
C ASN A 391 -5.66 12.15 -23.02
N GLY A 392 -4.76 12.24 -22.04
CA GLY A 392 -4.71 13.33 -21.07
C GLY A 392 -5.84 13.30 -20.03
N GLY A 393 -6.37 12.10 -19.74
CA GLY A 393 -7.40 11.88 -18.72
C GLY A 393 -8.84 12.02 -19.22
N ARG A 394 -9.09 12.04 -20.54
CA ARG A 394 -10.46 12.10 -21.11
C ARG A 394 -11.18 10.75 -21.03
N THR A 395 -10.45 9.67 -21.26
CA THR A 395 -10.91 8.29 -21.08
C THR A 395 -9.82 7.45 -20.42
N TRP A 396 -10.23 6.35 -19.80
CA TRP A 396 -9.38 5.51 -18.96
C TRP A 396 -9.61 4.03 -19.26
N SER A 397 -8.57 3.20 -19.02
CA SER A 397 -8.66 1.74 -19.05
C SER A 397 -9.59 1.23 -17.93
N SER A 398 -10.02 -0.03 -18.06
CA SER A 398 -10.84 -0.68 -17.05
C SER A 398 -10.00 -1.09 -15.84
N TRP A 399 -10.61 -1.09 -14.65
CA TRP A 399 -10.10 -1.78 -13.46
C TRP A 399 -10.77 -3.15 -13.23
N TYR A 400 -11.77 -3.50 -14.04
CA TYR A 400 -12.43 -4.81 -14.08
C TYR A 400 -11.63 -5.85 -14.89
N ASN A 401 -10.30 -5.81 -14.79
CA ASN A 401 -9.39 -6.79 -15.39
C ASN A 401 -8.18 -7.11 -14.50
N GLN A 402 -8.26 -6.80 -13.20
CA GLN A 402 -7.15 -6.93 -12.25
C GLN A 402 -7.57 -7.88 -11.12
N PRO A 403 -7.06 -9.11 -11.04
CA PRO A 403 -7.43 -10.04 -9.96
C PRO A 403 -6.63 -9.75 -8.67
N THR A 404 -6.79 -8.54 -8.14
CA THR A 404 -6.07 -8.01 -6.95
C THR A 404 -7.02 -7.67 -5.80
N ALA A 405 -8.21 -8.28 -5.77
CA ALA A 405 -9.21 -8.03 -4.74
C ALA A 405 -8.71 -8.34 -3.33
N GLN A 406 -8.88 -7.37 -2.42
CA GLN A 406 -8.61 -7.53 -1.00
C GLN A 406 -9.88 -7.95 -0.27
N LEU A 407 -9.98 -9.24 0.07
CA LEU A 407 -11.16 -9.87 0.67
C LEU A 407 -10.95 -10.10 2.17
N TYR A 408 -11.93 -9.73 3.00
CA TYR A 408 -11.82 -9.81 4.46
C TYR A 408 -12.21 -11.18 5.02
N HIS A 409 -13.42 -11.65 4.69
CA HIS A 409 -14.00 -12.88 5.23
C HIS A 409 -14.62 -13.70 4.11
N VAL A 410 -14.11 -14.90 3.90
CA VAL A 410 -14.50 -15.75 2.77
C VAL A 410 -15.45 -16.86 3.24
N GLY A 411 -16.65 -16.88 2.67
CA GLY A 411 -17.63 -17.96 2.81
C GLY A 411 -17.78 -18.74 1.50
N ALA A 412 -18.05 -20.04 1.57
CA ALA A 412 -18.36 -20.86 0.41
C ALA A 412 -19.78 -21.45 0.56
N ASP A 413 -20.50 -21.54 -0.55
CA ASP A 413 -21.82 -22.17 -0.58
C ASP A 413 -21.73 -23.69 -0.90
N ASN A 414 -22.90 -24.33 -0.96
CA ASN A 414 -23.05 -25.74 -1.29
C ASN A 414 -23.49 -26.00 -2.76
N ALA A 415 -23.43 -25.00 -3.64
CA ALA A 415 -23.79 -25.18 -5.06
C ALA A 415 -22.73 -25.99 -5.83
N PHE A 416 -23.04 -26.41 -7.06
CA PHE A 416 -22.05 -26.95 -7.99
C PHE A 416 -22.19 -26.32 -9.38
N PRO A 417 -21.18 -25.57 -9.86
CA PRO A 417 -19.96 -25.16 -9.15
C PRO A 417 -20.28 -24.33 -7.90
N TYR A 418 -19.52 -24.55 -6.81
CA TYR A 418 -19.71 -23.78 -5.59
C TYR A 418 -19.27 -22.34 -5.81
N ARG A 419 -19.88 -21.41 -5.10
CA ARG A 419 -19.51 -20.00 -5.09
C ARG A 419 -18.73 -19.64 -3.84
N VAL A 420 -17.87 -18.64 -3.97
CA VAL A 420 -17.05 -18.07 -2.91
C VAL A 420 -17.46 -16.61 -2.76
N CYS A 421 -17.97 -16.24 -1.59
CA CYS A 421 -18.47 -14.90 -1.32
C CYS A 421 -17.69 -14.18 -0.22
N SER A 422 -17.55 -12.86 -0.32
CA SER A 422 -16.83 -12.03 0.64
C SER A 422 -17.16 -10.53 0.51
N GLY A 423 -16.99 -9.77 1.59
CA GLY A 423 -16.78 -8.33 1.52
C GLY A 423 -15.41 -7.99 0.92
N GLN A 424 -15.31 -6.88 0.18
CA GLN A 424 -14.09 -6.43 -0.47
C GLN A 424 -13.81 -4.97 -0.17
N GLN A 425 -12.54 -4.67 0.11
CA GLN A 425 -12.01 -3.31 0.23
C GLN A 425 -12.46 -2.42 -0.95
N GLU A 426 -13.15 -1.33 -0.61
CA GLU A 426 -13.48 -0.16 -1.42
C GLU A 426 -14.27 -0.50 -2.69
N SER A 427 -14.87 -1.69 -2.72
CA SER A 427 -15.60 -2.25 -3.85
C SER A 427 -16.86 -3.02 -3.41
N GLY A 428 -17.26 -2.92 -2.13
CA GLY A 428 -18.47 -3.54 -1.58
C GLY A 428 -18.29 -5.02 -1.31
N SER A 429 -18.90 -5.88 -2.12
CA SER A 429 -18.81 -7.34 -1.94
C SER A 429 -18.76 -8.09 -3.26
N VAL A 430 -18.39 -9.36 -3.20
CA VAL A 430 -18.31 -10.29 -4.32
C VAL A 430 -18.86 -11.64 -3.90
N CYS A 431 -19.56 -12.29 -4.81
CA CYS A 431 -19.67 -13.74 -4.83
C CYS A 431 -19.33 -14.26 -6.21
N ILE A 432 -18.38 -15.19 -6.30
CA ILE A 432 -17.80 -15.69 -7.55
C ILE A 432 -17.87 -17.21 -7.62
N SER A 433 -18.27 -17.72 -8.79
CA SER A 433 -18.29 -19.15 -9.05
C SER A 433 -16.87 -19.71 -9.10
N SER A 434 -16.66 -20.86 -8.45
CA SER A 434 -15.40 -21.61 -8.51
C SER A 434 -15.05 -22.08 -9.92
N ARG A 435 -16.01 -22.13 -10.85
CA ARG A 435 -15.78 -22.47 -12.25
C ARG A 435 -16.82 -21.80 -13.16
N GLY A 436 -16.37 -21.26 -14.29
CA GLY A 436 -17.27 -20.83 -15.35
C GLY A 436 -17.80 -22.00 -16.18
N SER A 437 -18.96 -21.78 -16.82
CA SER A 437 -19.58 -22.80 -17.68
C SER A 437 -18.91 -22.91 -19.05
N ASP A 438 -18.25 -21.84 -19.50
CA ASP A 438 -17.66 -21.71 -20.84
C ASP A 438 -16.16 -22.05 -20.89
N GLY A 439 -15.61 -22.65 -19.82
CA GLY A 439 -14.21 -23.08 -19.74
C GLY A 439 -13.25 -22.03 -19.15
N GLU A 440 -13.72 -20.82 -18.91
CA GLU A 440 -13.00 -19.78 -18.17
C GLU A 440 -13.96 -19.05 -17.21
N ILE A 441 -13.41 -18.46 -16.14
CA ILE A 441 -14.18 -17.58 -15.25
C ILE A 441 -14.07 -16.17 -15.83
N THR A 442 -15.20 -15.50 -15.96
CA THR A 442 -15.32 -14.18 -16.56
C THR A 442 -16.06 -13.21 -15.62
N PHE A 443 -16.28 -11.98 -16.08
CA PHE A 443 -17.13 -11.02 -15.36
C PHE A 443 -18.57 -11.50 -15.16
N ARG A 444 -19.03 -12.52 -15.91
CA ARG A 444 -20.38 -13.09 -15.81
C ARG A 444 -20.53 -14.06 -14.64
N ASP A 445 -19.42 -14.56 -14.12
CA ASP A 445 -19.39 -15.61 -13.11
C ASP A 445 -19.29 -15.05 -11.69
N TRP A 446 -19.41 -13.72 -11.53
CA TRP A 446 -19.46 -13.07 -10.22
C TRP A 446 -20.47 -11.93 -10.17
N HIS A 447 -20.95 -11.63 -8.97
CA HIS A 447 -21.84 -10.51 -8.69
C HIS A 447 -21.62 -9.96 -7.27
N PRO A 448 -22.01 -8.71 -6.97
CA PRO A 448 -22.10 -8.23 -5.60
C PRO A 448 -23.24 -8.91 -4.84
N VAL A 449 -23.12 -9.01 -3.52
CA VAL A 449 -24.07 -9.68 -2.62
C VAL A 449 -24.65 -8.76 -1.54
N GLY A 450 -24.55 -7.45 -1.72
CA GLY A 450 -25.21 -6.47 -0.85
C GLY A 450 -24.66 -6.40 0.58
N ALA A 451 -23.37 -6.68 0.75
CA ALA A 451 -22.67 -6.54 2.02
C ALA A 451 -21.73 -5.33 1.97
N GLU A 452 -21.46 -4.74 3.14
CA GLU A 452 -20.42 -3.73 3.28
C GLU A 452 -19.02 -4.34 3.12
N GLU A 453 -18.04 -3.46 2.95
CA GLU A 453 -16.63 -3.78 2.76
C GLU A 453 -16.06 -4.79 3.78
N TYR A 454 -16.22 -4.51 5.08
CA TYR A 454 -15.75 -5.36 6.18
C TYR A 454 -16.79 -6.42 6.59
N GLY A 455 -17.88 -6.54 5.83
CA GLY A 455 -19.01 -7.39 6.17
C GLY A 455 -18.67 -8.87 6.07
N PHE A 456 -19.25 -9.65 7.00
CA PHE A 456 -19.28 -11.11 6.86
C PHE A 456 -20.34 -11.50 5.84
N VAL A 457 -19.94 -12.26 4.83
CA VAL A 457 -20.86 -12.87 3.88
C VAL A 457 -20.87 -14.38 4.10
N THR A 458 -22.03 -14.91 4.48
CA THR A 458 -22.22 -16.33 4.76
C THR A 458 -23.44 -16.82 3.98
N PRO A 459 -23.25 -17.65 2.95
CA PRO A 459 -24.36 -18.30 2.23
C PRO A 459 -25.19 -19.19 3.17
N ASP A 460 -26.50 -19.29 2.95
CA ASP A 460 -27.33 -20.25 3.70
C ASP A 460 -26.88 -21.70 3.36
N PRO A 461 -26.60 -22.54 4.38
CA PRO A 461 -26.12 -23.90 4.14
C PRO A 461 -27.16 -24.84 3.51
N LEU A 462 -28.45 -24.49 3.58
CA LEU A 462 -29.58 -25.25 3.04
C LEU A 462 -30.07 -24.73 1.70
N ASP A 463 -29.83 -23.45 1.40
CA ASP A 463 -30.22 -22.81 0.15
C ASP A 463 -29.08 -21.92 -0.36
N PRO A 464 -28.30 -22.36 -1.36
CA PRO A 464 -27.15 -21.60 -1.81
C PRO A 464 -27.52 -20.26 -2.48
N ASP A 465 -28.80 -20.02 -2.81
CA ASP A 465 -29.27 -18.77 -3.40
C ASP A 465 -29.69 -17.70 -2.36
N ILE A 466 -29.43 -17.95 -1.07
CA ILE A 466 -29.70 -17.03 0.07
C ILE A 466 -28.40 -16.56 0.72
#